data_AF-A0A182KEZ9-F1
#
_entry.id   AF-A0A182KEZ9-F1
#
_cell.length_a   1.000
_cell.length_b   1.000
_cell.length_c   1.000
_cell.angle_alpha   90.00
_cell.angle_beta   90.00
_cell.angle_gamma   90.00
#
_symmetry.space_group_name_H-M   'P 1'
#
loop_
_entity.id
_entity.type
_entity.pdbx_description
1 polymer ?
#
loop_
_entity_poly.entity_id
_entity_poly.type
_entity_poly.pdbx_seq_one_letter_code
_entity_poly.pdbx_strand_id
1 'polypeptide(L)'
;MHPTFRLTTLCLSAILCSVCWPQGTMGTLQTNTIPAVKEFGVADTKLVLCFDKTVFGLSRSSASLAHISAKNINYVKVETLKPGLNGGVNAEITGGAIKKPNIVITLTEAVLHTTGATVLFTNQELVVQFGTYDAKFQECFYQKLYSGMISPQSVTFNNPAGKAIKYVIVETDQNIEIGGISASIHSGTVGDSKALTVQVNATPNTIRFFNNFTVRMFCEK
;
A
#
# COMPACT_ATOMS: atom_id res chain seq x y z
N MET A 1 73.60 41.69 -43.73
CA MET A 1 72.78 41.36 -44.92
C MET A 1 71.36 41.00 -44.46
N HIS A 2 70.35 41.41 -45.22
CA HIS A 2 68.94 40.99 -45.21
C HIS A 2 68.55 40.71 -46.69
N PRO A 3 67.38 40.13 -47.06
CA PRO A 3 66.29 39.53 -46.25
C PRO A 3 66.44 37.97 -46.23
N THR A 4 65.51 37.01 -46.43
CA THR A 4 64.09 36.97 -46.90
C THR A 4 63.31 35.71 -46.45
N PHE A 5 61.98 35.81 -46.53
CA PHE A 5 60.93 34.80 -46.30
C PHE A 5 60.85 33.64 -47.32
N ARG A 6 60.22 32.51 -46.92
CA ARG A 6 58.82 32.18 -47.30
C ARG A 6 58.20 31.02 -46.50
N LEU A 7 56.85 31.04 -46.42
CA LEU A 7 55.99 29.98 -45.88
C LEU A 7 55.53 29.03 -47.00
N THR A 8 55.15 27.81 -46.62
CA THR A 8 53.99 27.11 -47.23
C THR A 8 53.29 26.20 -46.20
N THR A 9 51.97 26.29 -46.14
CA THR A 9 51.07 25.41 -45.37
C THR A 9 50.67 24.19 -46.20
N LEU A 10 50.39 23.06 -45.54
CA LEU A 10 49.45 22.04 -46.03
C LEU A 10 48.97 21.13 -44.88
N CYS A 11 47.83 20.47 -45.08
CA CYS A 11 47.03 19.85 -44.02
C CYS A 11 47.02 18.30 -44.09
N LEU A 12 46.31 17.69 -43.14
CA LEU A 12 45.73 16.33 -43.17
C LEU A 12 46.69 15.13 -43.08
N SER A 13 46.84 14.62 -41.85
CA SER A 13 46.67 13.17 -41.59
C SER A 13 46.24 12.93 -40.13
N ALA A 14 44.94 12.72 -39.91
CA ALA A 14 44.43 12.26 -38.62
C ALA A 14 44.57 10.74 -38.54
N ILE A 15 45.61 10.26 -37.86
CA ILE A 15 45.85 8.82 -37.64
C ILE A 15 45.43 8.46 -36.22
N LEU A 16 44.53 7.48 -36.10
CA LEU A 16 44.04 6.98 -34.82
C LEU A 16 45.17 6.27 -34.06
N CYS A 17 45.36 6.62 -32.78
CA CYS A 17 45.98 5.72 -31.81
C CYS A 17 45.43 5.96 -30.40
N SER A 18 44.29 5.32 -30.13
CA SER A 18 43.91 4.73 -28.84
C SER A 18 44.69 5.16 -27.58
N VAL A 19 44.13 6.11 -26.84
CA VAL A 19 44.19 6.06 -25.37
C VAL A 19 42.76 6.13 -24.85
N CYS A 20 42.08 4.97 -24.87
CA CYS A 20 40.74 4.83 -24.32
C CYS A 20 40.80 4.87 -22.79
N TRP A 21 40.95 6.08 -22.23
CA TRP A 21 40.46 6.33 -20.88
C TRP A 21 38.96 5.99 -20.91
N PRO A 22 38.46 5.07 -20.07
CA PRO A 22 37.02 4.94 -19.92
C PRO A 22 36.52 6.27 -19.38
N GLN A 23 35.81 7.04 -20.21
CA GLN A 23 34.92 8.07 -19.72
C GLN A 23 33.92 7.33 -18.83
N GLY A 24 34.17 7.35 -17.52
CA GLY A 24 33.27 6.75 -16.55
C GLY A 24 31.91 7.38 -16.78
N THR A 25 30.98 6.57 -17.29
CA THR A 25 29.66 7.04 -17.68
C THR A 25 29.09 7.74 -16.46
N MET A 26 28.84 9.04 -16.56
CA MET A 26 28.09 9.74 -15.53
C MET A 26 26.71 9.11 -15.57
N GLY A 27 26.49 8.14 -14.67
CA GLY A 27 25.32 7.30 -14.66
C GLY A 27 24.11 8.22 -14.67
N THR A 28 23.33 8.14 -15.74
CA THR A 28 22.14 8.97 -15.90
C THR A 28 21.31 8.78 -14.64
N LEU A 29 21.20 9.83 -13.82
CA LEU A 29 20.35 9.82 -12.63
C LEU A 29 18.97 9.40 -13.11
N GLN A 30 18.61 8.16 -12.80
CA GLN A 30 17.45 7.51 -13.40
C GLN A 30 16.22 8.20 -12.83
N THR A 31 15.72 9.19 -13.57
CA THR A 31 14.60 10.03 -13.15
C THR A 31 13.43 9.11 -12.84
N ASN A 32 13.03 9.11 -11.57
CA ASN A 32 12.03 8.19 -11.04
C ASN A 32 10.75 8.26 -11.89
N THR A 33 10.51 7.23 -12.69
CA THR A 33 9.37 7.13 -13.63
C THR A 33 8.08 6.70 -12.94
N ILE A 34 8.14 6.42 -11.64
CA ILE A 34 7.00 5.97 -10.84
C ILE A 34 6.21 7.22 -10.42
N PRO A 35 4.90 7.28 -10.70
CA PRO A 35 4.10 8.46 -10.39
C PRO A 35 3.99 8.61 -8.86
N ALA A 36 4.51 9.72 -8.34
CA ALA A 36 4.43 10.06 -6.91
C ALA A 36 2.98 10.26 -6.42
N VAL A 37 2.02 10.43 -7.34
CA VAL A 37 0.57 10.43 -7.08
C VAL A 37 -0.09 9.48 -8.07
N LYS A 38 -0.87 8.50 -7.58
CA LYS A 38 -1.72 7.64 -8.41
C LYS A 38 -3.18 7.84 -8.02
N GLU A 39 -4.04 8.02 -9.02
CA GLU A 39 -5.44 8.40 -8.84
C GLU A 39 -6.39 7.41 -9.50
N PHE A 40 -7.59 7.30 -8.94
CA PHE A 40 -8.68 6.51 -9.47
C PHE A 40 -9.98 7.32 -9.42
N GLY A 41 -10.77 7.31 -10.49
CA GLY A 41 -11.97 8.14 -10.60
C GLY A 41 -11.68 9.53 -11.17
N VAL A 42 -12.45 10.54 -10.76
CA VAL A 42 -12.31 11.93 -11.21
C VAL A 42 -12.44 12.86 -10.02
N ALA A 43 -11.50 13.79 -9.85
CA ALA A 43 -11.57 14.83 -8.84
C ALA A 43 -12.69 15.84 -9.15
N ASP A 44 -13.55 16.13 -8.16
CA ASP A 44 -14.62 17.12 -8.21
C ASP A 44 -14.59 17.92 -6.88
N THR A 45 -14.82 19.24 -6.94
CA THR A 45 -14.80 20.13 -5.76
C THR A 45 -15.92 19.85 -4.75
N LYS A 46 -16.91 19.01 -5.11
CA LYS A 46 -18.00 18.54 -4.25
C LYS A 46 -17.68 17.23 -3.51
N LEU A 47 -16.50 16.65 -3.73
CA LEU A 47 -16.07 15.46 -3.00
C LEU A 47 -15.82 15.82 -1.52
N VAL A 48 -16.21 14.91 -0.63
CA VAL A 48 -15.92 14.99 0.81
C VAL A 48 -14.99 13.84 1.17
N LEU A 49 -13.92 14.14 1.90
CA LEU A 49 -12.98 13.14 2.40
C LEU A 49 -13.72 12.15 3.33
N CYS A 50 -13.77 10.87 2.93
CA CYS A 50 -14.44 9.80 3.68
C CYS A 50 -13.46 8.81 4.34
N PHE A 51 -12.20 8.84 3.92
CA PHE A 51 -11.11 8.01 4.42
C PHE A 51 -9.77 8.70 4.13
N ASP A 52 -8.88 8.68 5.12
CA ASP A 52 -7.47 9.04 4.98
C ASP A 52 -6.65 8.06 5.85
N LYS A 53 -5.47 7.66 5.36
CA LYS A 53 -4.56 6.74 6.05
C LYS A 53 -3.15 6.86 5.47
N THR A 54 -2.25 7.43 6.25
CA THR A 54 -0.81 7.39 5.96
C THR A 54 -0.28 5.96 6.15
N VAL A 55 0.45 5.44 5.15
CA VAL A 55 1.31 4.26 5.30
C VAL A 55 2.75 4.76 5.47
N PHE A 56 3.39 4.37 6.58
CA PHE A 56 4.73 4.86 6.91
C PHE A 56 5.82 4.17 6.09
N GLY A 57 6.90 4.89 5.78
CA GLY A 57 8.11 4.26 5.21
C GLY A 57 8.65 3.15 6.13
N LEU A 58 9.25 2.13 5.53
CA LEU A 58 9.64 0.86 6.17
C LEU A 58 8.47 -0.07 6.59
N SER A 59 7.22 0.28 6.26
CA SER A 59 6.12 -0.70 6.23
C SER A 59 6.38 -1.75 5.15
N ARG A 60 5.92 -2.99 5.36
CA ARG A 60 6.11 -4.08 4.38
C ARG A 60 5.30 -3.85 3.10
N SER A 61 5.93 -4.12 1.96
CA SER A 61 5.26 -4.28 0.67
C SER A 61 4.82 -5.74 0.44
N SER A 62 3.64 -6.02 -0.10
CA SER A 62 2.55 -5.07 -0.38
C SER A 62 1.70 -4.78 0.87
N ALA A 63 1.11 -3.59 0.96
CA ALA A 63 0.13 -3.24 1.99
C ALA A 63 -1.24 -2.94 1.37
N SER A 64 -2.31 -3.66 1.75
CA SER A 64 -3.67 -3.34 1.30
C SER A 64 -4.39 -2.39 2.26
N LEU A 65 -5.20 -1.50 1.68
CA LEU A 65 -6.06 -0.55 2.38
C LEU A 65 -7.51 -0.79 1.95
N ALA A 66 -8.29 -1.43 2.83
CA ALA A 66 -9.73 -1.62 2.65
C ALA A 66 -10.53 -0.46 3.27
N HIS A 67 -11.58 -0.01 2.58
CA HIS A 67 -12.52 0.98 3.09
C HIS A 67 -13.96 0.69 2.63
N ILE A 68 -14.93 0.94 3.51
CA ILE A 68 -16.36 0.88 3.22
C ILE A 68 -17.01 2.17 3.74
N SER A 69 -17.78 2.82 2.88
CA SER A 69 -18.48 4.08 3.14
C SER A 69 -19.99 3.89 2.95
N ALA A 70 -20.79 4.66 3.70
CA ALA A 70 -22.24 4.75 3.50
C ALA A 70 -22.65 5.48 2.18
N LYS A 71 -21.67 5.96 1.40
CA LYS A 71 -21.85 6.60 0.10
C LYS A 71 -20.83 6.06 -0.91
N ASN A 72 -21.12 6.15 -2.20
CA ASN A 72 -20.20 5.74 -3.25
C ASN A 72 -18.86 6.48 -3.18
N ILE A 73 -17.76 5.71 -3.22
CA ILE A 73 -16.38 6.19 -3.29
C ILE A 73 -16.11 6.58 -4.75
N ASN A 74 -16.17 7.88 -5.04
CA ASN A 74 -16.14 8.40 -6.42
C ASN A 74 -14.73 8.75 -6.94
N TYR A 75 -13.76 8.89 -6.02
CA TYR A 75 -12.37 9.21 -6.30
C TYR A 75 -11.49 8.68 -5.15
N VAL A 76 -10.29 8.22 -5.50
CA VAL A 76 -9.23 7.85 -4.54
C VAL A 76 -7.91 8.43 -5.04
N LYS A 77 -7.18 9.08 -4.15
CA LYS A 77 -5.82 9.59 -4.36
C LYS A 77 -4.87 8.82 -3.46
N VAL A 78 -3.79 8.30 -4.02
CA VAL A 78 -2.65 7.74 -3.27
C VAL A 78 -1.44 8.60 -3.58
N GLU A 79 -0.84 9.24 -2.58
CA GLU A 79 0.31 10.11 -2.75
C GLU A 79 1.50 9.70 -1.88
N THR A 80 2.69 9.73 -2.48
CA THR A 80 3.96 9.44 -1.83
C THR A 80 4.50 10.75 -1.26
N LEU A 81 4.24 11.02 0.01
CA LEU A 81 4.57 12.30 0.67
C LEU A 81 6.07 12.70 0.63
N LYS A 82 6.97 11.72 0.44
CA LYS A 82 8.42 11.92 0.32
C LYS A 82 9.02 10.91 -0.70
N PRO A 83 8.97 11.18 -2.02
CA PRO A 83 9.37 10.20 -3.02
C PRO A 83 10.90 10.03 -3.14
N GLY A 84 11.69 11.09 -2.94
CA GLY A 84 13.15 10.99 -3.03
C GLY A 84 13.64 10.49 -4.40
N LEU A 85 14.71 9.68 -4.42
CA LEU A 85 15.30 9.14 -5.66
C LEU A 85 14.64 7.82 -6.13
N ASN A 86 14.34 6.91 -5.20
CA ASN A 86 13.84 5.56 -5.52
C ASN A 86 12.40 5.31 -5.04
N GLY A 87 11.76 6.29 -4.39
CA GLY A 87 10.48 6.11 -3.70
C GLY A 87 9.28 6.50 -4.55
N GLY A 88 8.29 5.62 -4.54
CA GLY A 88 7.00 5.77 -5.17
C GLY A 88 6.20 4.51 -4.90
N VAL A 89 4.88 4.60 -4.86
CA VAL A 89 4.03 3.44 -4.57
C VAL A 89 3.12 3.16 -5.75
N ASN A 90 3.15 1.92 -6.24
CA ASN A 90 2.16 1.47 -7.21
C ASN A 90 0.90 1.04 -6.45
N ALA A 91 -0.20 1.77 -6.67
CA ALA A 91 -1.51 1.42 -6.14
C ALA A 91 -2.36 0.66 -7.18
N GLU A 92 -3.18 -0.29 -6.74
CA GLU A 92 -4.14 -1.01 -7.60
C GLU A 92 -5.45 -1.26 -6.85
N ILE A 93 -6.59 -1.15 -7.54
CA ILE A 93 -7.90 -1.56 -6.99
C ILE A 93 -7.99 -3.08 -7.10
N THR A 94 -7.72 -3.78 -6.00
CA THR A 94 -7.75 -5.25 -5.93
C THR A 94 -9.08 -5.79 -5.41
N GLY A 95 -9.98 -4.91 -4.95
CA GLY A 95 -11.34 -5.26 -4.54
C GLY A 95 -12.28 -4.05 -4.53
N GLY A 96 -13.59 -4.30 -4.65
CA GLY A 96 -14.58 -3.23 -4.81
C GLY A 96 -14.41 -2.46 -6.12
N ALA A 97 -14.87 -1.20 -6.17
CA ALA A 97 -14.67 -0.33 -7.34
C ALA A 97 -14.94 1.15 -7.03
N ILE A 98 -14.45 2.04 -7.90
CA ILE A 98 -14.92 3.43 -7.95
C ILE A 98 -16.41 3.47 -8.35
N LYS A 99 -17.17 4.40 -7.76
CA LYS A 99 -18.65 4.49 -7.79
C LYS A 99 -19.36 3.34 -7.06
N LYS A 100 -18.69 2.64 -6.14
CA LYS A 100 -19.29 1.67 -5.20
C LYS A 100 -19.02 2.10 -3.74
N PRO A 101 -19.80 1.62 -2.75
CA PRO A 101 -19.56 1.94 -1.34
C PRO A 101 -18.30 1.30 -0.75
N ASN A 102 -17.69 0.32 -1.44
CA ASN A 102 -16.54 -0.43 -0.96
C ASN A 102 -15.36 -0.39 -1.96
N ILE A 103 -14.14 -0.32 -1.44
CA ILE A 103 -12.90 -0.42 -2.22
C ILE A 103 -11.78 -1.07 -1.39
N VAL A 104 -10.87 -1.76 -2.07
CA VAL A 104 -9.60 -2.26 -1.52
C VAL A 104 -8.50 -1.81 -2.47
N ILE A 105 -7.53 -1.07 -1.93
CA ILE A 105 -6.36 -0.59 -2.66
C ILE A 105 -5.14 -1.37 -2.18
N THR A 106 -4.52 -2.18 -3.03
CA THR A 106 -3.21 -2.78 -2.72
C THR A 106 -2.10 -1.84 -3.15
N LEU A 107 -1.21 -1.51 -2.21
CA LEU A 107 -0.01 -0.70 -2.41
C LEU A 107 1.20 -1.62 -2.53
N THR A 108 1.96 -1.48 -3.60
CA THR A 108 3.20 -2.22 -3.86
C THR A 108 4.38 -1.25 -3.94
N GLU A 109 5.52 -1.65 -3.40
CA GLU A 109 6.83 -1.07 -3.77
C GLU A 109 6.94 -1.06 -5.29
N ALA A 110 7.17 0.11 -5.85
CA ALA A 110 7.28 0.26 -7.28
C ALA A 110 8.67 -0.18 -7.74
N VAL A 111 8.74 -1.43 -8.20
CA VAL A 111 9.99 -2.08 -8.63
C VAL A 111 10.62 -1.30 -9.79
N LEU A 112 11.81 -0.75 -9.55
CA LEU A 112 12.69 -0.31 -10.63
C LEU A 112 13.05 -1.55 -11.46
N HIS A 113 12.65 -1.60 -12.73
CA HIS A 113 12.80 -2.78 -13.60
C HIS A 113 14.28 -3.09 -13.93
N THR A 114 14.98 -3.71 -12.98
CA THR A 114 16.25 -4.42 -13.22
C THR A 114 15.92 -5.86 -13.56
N THR A 115 16.31 -6.30 -14.76
CA THR A 115 16.03 -7.65 -15.26
C THR A 115 16.80 -8.70 -14.46
N GLY A 116 16.13 -9.46 -13.60
CA GLY A 116 16.73 -10.63 -12.94
C GLY A 116 16.15 -11.07 -11.59
N ALA A 117 15.27 -10.30 -10.94
CA ALA A 117 14.78 -10.61 -9.59
C ALA A 117 13.25 -10.91 -9.55
N THR A 118 12.88 -12.19 -9.50
CA THR A 118 11.49 -12.63 -9.25
C THR A 118 11.19 -12.59 -7.75
N VAL A 119 10.75 -11.45 -7.24
CA VAL A 119 10.52 -11.27 -5.79
C VAL A 119 9.12 -11.76 -5.39
N LEU A 120 9.04 -12.93 -4.77
CA LEU A 120 7.80 -13.55 -4.28
C LEU A 120 7.32 -12.93 -2.96
N PHE A 121 7.01 -11.63 -2.98
CA PHE A 121 6.33 -10.96 -1.87
C PHE A 121 4.85 -11.36 -1.86
N THR A 122 4.46 -12.23 -0.92
CA THR A 122 3.05 -12.49 -0.62
C THR A 122 2.49 -11.36 0.25
N ASN A 123 1.34 -10.80 -0.16
CA ASN A 123 0.71 -9.65 0.49
C ASN A 123 0.50 -9.91 2.00
N GLN A 124 1.22 -9.22 2.88
CA GLN A 124 1.09 -9.38 4.34
C GLN A 124 0.38 -8.17 4.94
N GLU A 125 -0.95 -8.19 4.87
CA GLU A 125 -1.81 -7.24 5.56
C GLU A 125 -1.63 -7.38 7.09
N LEU A 126 -1.20 -6.32 7.75
CA LEU A 126 -1.03 -6.25 9.21
C LEU A 126 -2.29 -5.71 9.92
N VAL A 127 -3.10 -4.92 9.19
CA VAL A 127 -4.29 -4.23 9.69
C VAL A 127 -5.39 -4.22 8.63
N VAL A 128 -6.51 -4.90 8.89
CA VAL A 128 -7.71 -4.93 8.03
C VAL A 128 -8.83 -4.13 8.69
N GLN A 129 -9.55 -3.32 7.92
CA GLN A 129 -10.53 -2.35 8.44
C GLN A 129 -11.85 -2.40 7.65
N PHE A 130 -12.98 -2.26 8.35
CA PHE A 130 -14.31 -2.20 7.76
C PHE A 130 -15.10 -1.00 8.32
N GLY A 131 -15.74 -0.24 7.44
CA GLY A 131 -16.40 1.02 7.78
C GLY A 131 -15.42 2.21 7.86
N THR A 132 -15.84 3.24 8.61
CA THR A 132 -15.05 4.45 8.94
C THR A 132 -15.01 4.61 10.45
N TYR A 133 -13.88 5.02 11.03
CA TYR A 133 -13.83 5.40 12.46
C TYR A 133 -14.36 6.82 12.69
N ASP A 134 -15.16 7.03 13.76
CA ASP A 134 -15.54 8.35 14.30
C ASP A 134 -15.25 8.32 15.82
N ALA A 135 -14.71 9.41 16.38
CA ALA A 135 -14.45 9.56 17.81
C ALA A 135 -15.73 9.55 18.68
N LYS A 136 -16.92 9.67 18.07
CA LYS A 136 -18.23 9.42 18.69
C LYS A 136 -18.53 7.94 18.93
N PHE A 137 -17.77 7.03 18.35
CA PHE A 137 -17.93 5.60 18.63
C PHE A 137 -17.20 5.21 19.92
N GLN A 138 -17.63 4.10 20.50
CA GLN A 138 -16.99 3.42 21.63
C GLN A 138 -16.68 1.98 21.23
N GLU A 139 -15.63 1.41 21.80
CA GLU A 139 -15.36 -0.02 21.66
C GLU A 139 -16.49 -0.80 22.34
N CYS A 140 -17.20 -1.62 21.57
CA CYS A 140 -18.30 -2.46 22.06
C CYS A 140 -17.91 -3.95 22.07
N PHE A 141 -16.78 -4.32 21.47
CA PHE A 141 -16.22 -5.66 21.51
C PHE A 141 -14.70 -5.63 21.34
N TYR A 142 -14.02 -6.49 22.09
CA TYR A 142 -12.60 -6.78 21.97
C TYR A 142 -12.39 -8.30 22.11
N GLN A 143 -11.64 -8.90 21.19
CA GLN A 143 -11.08 -10.24 21.37
C GLN A 143 -9.65 -10.30 20.85
N LYS A 144 -8.73 -10.84 21.64
CA LYS A 144 -7.41 -11.25 21.17
C LYS A 144 -7.44 -12.72 20.73
N LEU A 145 -6.86 -12.98 19.57
CA LEU A 145 -6.57 -14.30 19.01
C LEU A 145 -5.06 -14.47 18.96
N TYR A 146 -4.58 -15.67 19.26
CA TYR A 146 -3.17 -15.94 19.56
C TYR A 146 -2.43 -16.65 18.44
N SER A 147 -1.10 -16.48 18.40
CA SER A 147 -0.24 -17.30 17.56
C SER A 147 -0.41 -18.79 17.87
N GLY A 148 -0.22 -19.63 16.86
CA GLY A 148 -0.44 -21.07 16.94
C GLY A 148 -1.91 -21.52 16.89
N MET A 149 -2.90 -20.63 17.02
CA MET A 149 -4.30 -20.96 16.75
C MET A 149 -4.49 -21.42 15.29
N ILE A 150 -5.47 -22.29 15.05
CA ILE A 150 -5.78 -22.82 13.71
C ILE A 150 -6.45 -21.72 12.88
N SER A 151 -6.02 -21.54 11.64
CA SER A 151 -6.61 -20.64 10.65
C SER A 151 -7.52 -21.45 9.70
N PRO A 152 -8.71 -20.95 9.33
CA PRO A 152 -9.29 -19.64 9.71
C PRO A 152 -9.92 -19.64 11.11
N GLN A 153 -10.23 -18.45 11.61
CA GLN A 153 -11.04 -18.20 12.82
C GLN A 153 -12.26 -17.36 12.47
N SER A 154 -13.39 -17.62 13.13
CA SER A 154 -14.62 -16.84 13.00
C SER A 154 -14.97 -16.17 14.32
N VAL A 155 -14.96 -14.84 14.34
CA VAL A 155 -15.31 -14.01 15.48
C VAL A 155 -16.70 -13.43 15.28
N THR A 156 -17.68 -14.01 15.97
CA THR A 156 -19.06 -13.53 15.98
C THR A 156 -19.31 -12.69 17.22
N PHE A 157 -19.74 -11.45 17.03
CA PHE A 157 -20.27 -10.59 18.08
C PHE A 157 -21.77 -10.34 17.84
N ASN A 158 -22.56 -10.38 18.92
CA ASN A 158 -23.94 -9.91 18.94
C ASN A 158 -24.05 -8.87 20.06
N ASN A 159 -24.33 -7.61 19.71
CA ASN A 159 -24.25 -6.50 20.64
C ASN A 159 -25.42 -6.51 21.64
N PRO A 160 -25.20 -6.77 22.95
CA PRO A 160 -26.28 -6.82 23.93
C PRO A 160 -26.94 -5.44 24.15
N ALA A 161 -26.24 -4.34 23.84
CA ALA A 161 -26.81 -2.99 23.87
C ALA A 161 -27.69 -2.68 22.64
N GLY A 162 -27.79 -3.59 21.67
CA GLY A 162 -28.65 -3.45 20.50
C GLY A 162 -28.29 -2.31 19.54
N LYS A 163 -27.09 -1.73 19.66
CA LYS A 163 -26.56 -0.67 18.79
C LYS A 163 -25.86 -1.28 17.57
N ALA A 164 -25.90 -0.58 16.44
CA ALA A 164 -25.24 -1.03 15.22
C ALA A 164 -23.71 -0.97 15.36
N ILE A 165 -23.03 -1.97 14.82
CA ILE A 165 -21.56 -2.04 14.74
C ILE A 165 -21.13 -1.19 13.54
N LYS A 166 -20.51 -0.05 13.80
CA LYS A 166 -20.19 0.99 12.79
C LYS A 166 -18.81 0.86 12.17
N TYR A 167 -17.87 0.30 12.92
CA TYR A 167 -16.48 0.16 12.50
C TYR A 167 -15.87 -1.09 13.11
N VAL A 168 -15.02 -1.77 12.35
CA VAL A 168 -14.27 -2.94 12.80
C VAL A 168 -12.83 -2.82 12.34
N ILE A 169 -11.90 -3.15 13.23
CA ILE A 169 -10.47 -3.28 12.93
C ILE A 169 -9.99 -4.66 13.38
N VAL A 170 -9.22 -5.32 12.51
CA VAL A 170 -8.43 -6.50 12.84
C VAL A 170 -6.97 -6.12 12.69
N GLU A 171 -6.18 -6.25 13.75
CA GLU A 171 -4.82 -5.71 13.84
C GLU A 171 -3.87 -6.69 14.54
N THR A 172 -2.75 -7.00 13.91
CA THR A 172 -1.69 -7.86 14.47
C THR A 172 -0.87 -7.13 15.55
N ASP A 173 -0.37 -7.85 16.56
CA ASP A 173 0.46 -7.26 17.64
C ASP A 173 1.98 -7.31 17.36
N GLN A 174 2.36 -7.63 16.13
CA GLN A 174 3.70 -8.05 15.76
C GLN A 174 4.46 -7.04 14.90
N ASN A 175 5.74 -6.84 15.24
CA ASN A 175 6.61 -5.88 14.59
C ASN A 175 7.58 -6.58 13.61
N ILE A 176 7.15 -6.68 12.35
CA ILE A 176 8.02 -6.78 11.15
C ILE A 176 8.81 -8.11 10.94
N GLU A 177 8.39 -9.29 11.45
CA GLU A 177 9.11 -10.57 11.14
C GLU A 177 8.41 -11.56 10.18
N ILE A 178 7.37 -12.32 10.55
CA ILE A 178 6.74 -13.29 9.63
C ILE A 178 5.20 -13.30 9.76
N GLY A 179 4.52 -13.21 8.61
CA GLY A 179 3.08 -13.42 8.49
C GLY A 179 2.22 -12.18 8.75
N GLY A 180 1.01 -12.22 8.22
CA GLY A 180 -0.06 -11.25 8.41
C GLY A 180 -1.42 -11.94 8.49
N ILE A 181 -2.47 -11.16 8.25
CA ILE A 181 -3.87 -11.56 8.33
C ILE A 181 -4.63 -11.10 7.08
N SER A 182 -5.62 -11.87 6.66
CA SER A 182 -6.72 -11.38 5.83
C SER A 182 -8.01 -11.51 6.62
N ALA A 183 -8.93 -10.58 6.45
CA ALA A 183 -10.24 -10.65 7.11
C ALA A 183 -11.37 -10.35 6.12
N SER A 184 -12.54 -10.91 6.40
CA SER A 184 -13.78 -10.63 5.65
C SER A 184 -14.98 -10.64 6.59
N ILE A 185 -16.05 -9.94 6.19
CA ILE A 185 -17.34 -10.04 6.87
C ILE A 185 -18.05 -11.29 6.33
N HIS A 186 -18.20 -12.29 7.20
CA HIS A 186 -18.86 -13.56 6.89
C HIS A 186 -20.37 -13.51 7.20
N SER A 187 -20.79 -12.67 8.15
CA SER A 187 -22.21 -12.40 8.41
C SER A 187 -22.45 -10.97 8.91
N GLY A 188 -23.62 -10.43 8.57
CA GLY A 188 -24.01 -9.05 8.87
C GLY A 188 -23.38 -8.00 7.95
N THR A 189 -23.71 -6.73 8.22
CA THR A 189 -23.26 -5.55 7.47
C THR A 189 -22.78 -4.48 8.45
N VAL A 190 -21.51 -4.08 8.35
CA VAL A 190 -20.93 -2.97 9.13
C VAL A 190 -21.62 -1.66 8.74
N GLY A 191 -22.08 -0.90 9.74
CA GLY A 191 -22.91 0.30 9.59
C GLY A 191 -24.30 0.12 10.20
N ASP A 192 -24.95 -1.03 9.94
CA ASP A 192 -26.37 -1.25 10.26
C ASP A 192 -26.61 -2.42 11.22
N SER A 193 -25.75 -3.44 11.18
CA SER A 193 -26.02 -4.70 11.88
C SER A 193 -25.64 -4.65 13.36
N LYS A 194 -26.50 -5.23 14.19
CA LYS A 194 -26.32 -5.38 15.64
C LYS A 194 -25.50 -6.64 15.99
N ALA A 195 -25.44 -7.59 15.07
CA ALA A 195 -24.57 -8.76 15.12
C ALA A 195 -23.74 -8.84 13.84
N LEU A 196 -22.52 -9.38 13.95
CA LEU A 196 -21.55 -9.44 12.87
C LEU A 196 -20.62 -10.65 13.08
N THR A 197 -20.31 -11.38 12.02
CA THR A 197 -19.23 -12.37 12.02
C THR A 197 -18.09 -11.89 11.14
N VAL A 198 -16.90 -11.76 11.73
CA VAL A 198 -15.65 -11.53 11.02
C VAL A 198 -14.93 -12.87 10.88
N GLN A 199 -14.64 -13.29 9.66
CA GLN A 199 -13.70 -14.38 9.41
C GLN A 199 -12.30 -13.80 9.25
N VAL A 200 -11.30 -14.39 9.91
CA VAL A 200 -9.89 -14.03 9.80
C VAL A 200 -9.09 -15.26 9.39
N ASN A 201 -8.21 -15.11 8.40
CA ASN A 201 -7.32 -16.16 7.91
C ASN A 201 -5.86 -15.69 8.04
N ALA A 202 -4.94 -16.61 8.31
CA ALA A 202 -3.51 -16.30 8.28
C ALA A 202 -3.09 -15.95 6.84
N THR A 203 -2.08 -15.08 6.67
CA THR A 203 -1.60 -14.69 5.32
C THR A 203 -0.07 -14.66 5.26
N PRO A 204 0.59 -15.39 4.34
CA PRO A 204 0.02 -16.32 3.35
C PRO A 204 -0.81 -17.45 4.00
N ASN A 205 -1.72 -18.08 3.24
CA ASN A 205 -2.68 -19.05 3.78
C ASN A 205 -1.98 -20.25 4.43
N THR A 206 -1.90 -20.25 5.75
CA THR A 206 -1.32 -21.32 6.56
C THR A 206 -2.34 -21.93 7.52
N ILE A 207 -2.06 -23.16 7.97
CA ILE A 207 -2.91 -23.92 8.90
C ILE A 207 -2.99 -23.24 10.28
N ARG A 208 -2.00 -22.40 10.63
CA ARG A 208 -1.94 -21.66 11.90
C ARG A 208 -1.49 -20.21 11.67
N PHE A 209 -1.89 -19.32 12.57
CA PHE A 209 -1.36 -17.96 12.63
C PHE A 209 0.04 -17.95 13.26
N PHE A 210 0.95 -17.13 12.72
CA PHE A 210 2.29 -16.92 13.29
C PHE A 210 2.30 -15.85 14.39
N ASN A 211 1.39 -14.88 14.27
CA ASN A 211 1.30 -13.70 15.14
C ASN A 211 0.01 -13.74 15.97
N ASN A 212 -0.07 -12.95 17.04
CA ASN A 212 -1.34 -12.66 17.67
C ASN A 212 -1.99 -11.45 16.98
N PHE A 213 -3.30 -11.33 17.13
CA PHE A 213 -4.07 -10.27 16.51
C PHE A 213 -5.32 -9.97 17.35
N THR A 214 -5.82 -8.75 17.25
CA THR A 214 -7.02 -8.31 17.94
C THR A 214 -8.13 -8.05 16.93
N VAL A 215 -9.35 -8.51 17.24
CA VAL A 215 -10.58 -8.08 16.57
C VAL A 215 -11.27 -7.11 17.50
N ARG A 216 -11.44 -5.87 17.06
CA ARG A 216 -12.04 -4.78 17.84
C ARG A 216 -13.22 -4.22 17.05
N MET A 217 -14.39 -4.14 17.67
CA MET A 217 -15.59 -3.58 17.04
C MET A 217 -16.09 -2.37 17.81
N PHE A 218 -16.52 -1.36 17.06
CA PHE A 218 -16.92 -0.06 17.56
C PHE A 218 -18.35 0.25 17.17
N CYS A 219 -19.11 0.75 18.15
CA CYS A 219 -20.54 1.06 18.04
C CYS A 219 -20.77 2.53 18.41
N GLU A 220 -21.94 3.07 18.08
CA GLU A 220 -22.37 4.38 18.62
C GLU A 220 -22.38 4.37 20.15
N LYS A 221 -22.02 5.53 20.75
CA LYS A 221 -22.02 5.74 22.21
C LYS A 221 -23.40 5.55 22.83
#